data_AF-A0A367JG18-F1
#
_entry.id   AF-A0A367JG18-F1
#
_cell.length_a   1.000
_cell.length_b   1.000
_cell.length_c   1.000
_cell.angle_alpha   90.00
_cell.angle_beta   90.00
_cell.angle_gamma   90.00
#
_symmetry.space_group_name_H-M   'P 1'
#
loop_
_entity.id
_entity.type
_entity.pdbx_description
1 polymer ?
#
loop_
_entity_poly.entity_id
_entity_poly.type
_entity_poly.pdbx_seq_one_letter_code
_entity_poly.pdbx_strand_id
1 'polypeptide(L)'
;MADNNSTSFGSVFASGIQDVAAVAAMFGTDICDANAGLALTMGYLFPAACGMSMFGALGLARHILKSFLPPNIAKNLGIEIIKFDKYRIDKIIRDITNELSPNKKDRLHEQNVRICIRVPGYDRSTWIGAFASCFILSCFNFIPYVPHYRTLLLYFEDSSNSSDPYIYYPLLLTFSSFVASFVCWFDAVIMFSGSSSLYTIKRSDMKLFEPYHFGSLFARRIGYVIGLLAALGIISGYIGSHLVVQKMTPIDTYYWLGLEFAMCFLRLVIWSWNTKKDDLNVIKIRYKIDRSDEGIIRQIKDLPLSASEQTDVISKLKTGGYFIQSEIADVYYQARCYIHDFCFRNFNDLRIYRDFTSCDIVSKTRYYILWDNSVLNPQKILVVHGLIGSLTELHTGRVSYVKIPSISYWTYYFAGSEFEPLTEEQVGVAMIGILKSEMDVIAPWISFVTSRKQFDPELEEDEQMYKDIELKPQQA
;
A
#
# COMPACT_ATOMS: atom_id res chain seq x y z
N MET A 1 -56.80 43.29 -24.17
CA MET A 1 -55.34 43.09 -24.30
C MET A 1 -54.79 42.97 -22.90
N ALA A 2 -54.52 41.75 -22.45
CA ALA A 2 -53.93 41.46 -21.15
C ALA A 2 -52.52 40.93 -21.40
N ASP A 3 -51.53 41.57 -20.77
CA ASP A 3 -50.12 41.22 -20.85
C ASP A 3 -49.86 39.88 -20.14
N ASN A 4 -49.84 38.79 -20.90
CA ASN A 4 -49.34 37.49 -20.44
C ASN A 4 -47.82 37.43 -20.63
N ASN A 5 -47.08 38.21 -19.84
CA ASN A 5 -45.63 37.99 -19.64
C ASN A 5 -45.41 37.40 -18.24
N SER A 6 -45.93 36.19 -18.01
CA SER A 6 -45.43 35.36 -16.92
C SER A 6 -44.07 34.82 -17.35
N THR A 7 -42.98 35.53 -17.00
CA THR A 7 -41.63 34.96 -17.03
C THR A 7 -41.64 33.69 -16.19
N SER A 8 -41.67 32.53 -16.85
CA SER A 8 -41.70 31.25 -16.16
C SER A 8 -40.39 31.09 -15.38
N PHE A 9 -40.44 30.40 -14.24
CA PHE A 9 -39.23 30.13 -13.46
C PHE A 9 -38.17 29.39 -14.30
N GLY A 10 -38.61 28.58 -15.27
CA GLY A 10 -37.76 27.93 -16.26
C GLY A 10 -37.08 28.91 -17.23
N SER A 11 -37.72 30.03 -17.62
CA SER A 11 -37.06 31.06 -18.42
C SER A 11 -36.03 31.85 -17.64
N VAL A 12 -36.22 32.02 -16.32
CA VAL A 12 -35.22 32.65 -15.43
C VAL A 12 -33.99 31.75 -15.31
N PHE A 13 -34.20 30.45 -15.04
CA PHE A 13 -33.13 29.45 -14.97
C PHE A 13 -32.37 29.28 -16.30
N ALA A 14 -33.06 29.44 -17.43
CA ALA A 14 -32.48 29.40 -18.77
C ALA A 14 -31.77 30.69 -19.20
N SER A 15 -31.99 31.82 -18.51
CA SER A 15 -31.52 33.16 -18.91
C SER A 15 -30.26 33.67 -18.18
N GLY A 16 -29.85 33.04 -17.07
CA GLY A 16 -28.79 33.58 -16.20
C GLY A 16 -27.76 32.56 -15.70
N ILE A 17 -26.52 32.67 -16.20
CA ILE A 17 -25.35 31.91 -15.69
C ILE A 17 -25.05 32.22 -14.20
N GLN A 18 -25.39 33.43 -13.72
CA GLN A 18 -25.17 33.84 -12.33
C GLN A 18 -26.13 33.17 -11.34
N ASP A 19 -27.40 32.99 -11.70
CA ASP A 19 -28.39 32.32 -10.84
C ASP A 19 -28.13 30.80 -10.80
N VAL A 20 -27.71 30.21 -11.92
CA VAL A 20 -27.29 28.80 -11.99
C VAL A 20 -26.02 28.54 -11.17
N ALA A 21 -25.10 29.49 -11.06
CA ALA A 21 -23.89 29.35 -10.23
C ALA A 21 -24.18 29.39 -8.72
N ALA A 22 -25.08 30.28 -8.27
CA ALA A 22 -25.55 30.31 -6.88
C ALA A 22 -26.31 29.01 -6.52
N VAL A 23 -27.10 28.51 -7.46
CA VAL A 23 -27.87 27.28 -7.33
C VAL A 23 -26.97 26.04 -7.36
N ALA A 24 -25.91 26.00 -8.18
CA ALA A 24 -24.91 24.92 -8.20
C ALA A 24 -24.11 24.83 -6.89
N ALA A 25 -23.77 25.97 -6.29
CA ALA A 25 -23.17 26.03 -4.96
C ALA A 25 -24.14 25.51 -3.88
N MET A 26 -25.42 25.92 -3.93
CA MET A 26 -26.47 25.40 -3.05
C MET A 26 -26.73 23.89 -3.23
N PHE A 27 -26.61 23.38 -4.45
CA PHE A 27 -26.77 21.96 -4.77
C PHE A 27 -25.48 21.15 -4.61
N GLY A 28 -24.48 21.68 -3.92
CA GLY A 28 -23.36 20.89 -3.40
C GLY A 28 -22.33 20.47 -4.45
N THR A 29 -22.16 21.22 -5.54
CA THR A 29 -21.04 21.01 -6.48
C THR A 29 -19.68 21.11 -5.78
N ASP A 30 -19.54 22.01 -4.80
CA ASP A 30 -18.34 22.10 -3.95
C ASP A 30 -18.16 20.87 -3.04
N ILE A 31 -19.26 20.30 -2.57
CA ILE A 31 -19.26 19.08 -1.75
C ILE A 31 -18.82 17.89 -2.62
N CYS A 32 -19.32 17.78 -3.85
CA CYS A 32 -18.88 16.77 -4.83
C CYS A 32 -17.38 16.87 -5.14
N ASP A 33 -16.85 18.08 -5.30
CA ASP A 33 -15.43 18.31 -5.60
C ASP A 33 -14.52 17.80 -4.47
N ALA A 34 -14.91 18.03 -3.22
CA ALA A 34 -14.18 17.50 -2.06
C ALA A 34 -14.34 15.98 -1.93
N ASN A 35 -15.57 15.47 -2.04
CA ASN A 35 -15.91 14.06 -1.80
C ASN A 35 -15.44 13.10 -2.89
N ALA A 36 -15.33 13.55 -4.14
CA ALA A 36 -14.82 12.74 -5.25
C ALA A 36 -13.36 12.28 -5.02
N GLY A 37 -12.58 13.03 -4.25
CA GLY A 37 -11.19 12.71 -3.89
C GLY A 37 -11.01 11.86 -2.63
N LEU A 38 -12.10 11.44 -1.99
CA LEU A 38 -12.12 10.67 -0.73
C LEU A 38 -12.59 9.22 -0.92
N ALA A 39 -12.41 8.68 -2.13
CA ALA A 39 -12.89 7.37 -2.54
C ALA A 39 -12.34 6.20 -1.70
N LEU A 40 -11.25 6.38 -0.95
CA LEU A 40 -10.66 5.37 -0.07
C LEU A 40 -11.05 5.62 1.37
N THR A 41 -11.06 6.89 1.80
CA THR A 41 -11.41 7.26 3.18
C THR A 41 -12.90 7.07 3.48
N MET A 42 -13.77 7.29 2.49
CA MET A 42 -15.23 7.26 2.62
C MET A 42 -15.91 6.21 1.70
N GLY A 43 -15.12 5.43 0.97
CA GLY A 43 -15.61 4.36 0.10
C GLY A 43 -15.99 4.77 -1.33
N TYR A 44 -16.26 3.76 -2.16
CA TYR A 44 -16.47 3.94 -3.60
C TYR A 44 -17.83 4.56 -3.96
N LEU A 45 -18.79 4.54 -3.02
CA LEU A 45 -20.10 5.15 -3.23
C LEU A 45 -20.02 6.68 -3.32
N PHE A 46 -19.01 7.30 -2.73
CA PHE A 46 -18.83 8.75 -2.74
C PHE A 46 -18.60 9.32 -4.15
N PRO A 47 -17.55 8.89 -4.89
CA PRO A 47 -17.38 9.32 -6.28
C PRO A 47 -18.52 8.84 -7.19
N ALA A 48 -19.10 7.64 -6.94
CA ALA A 48 -20.21 7.12 -7.73
C ALA A 48 -21.48 8.00 -7.61
N ALA A 49 -21.82 8.43 -6.40
CA ALA A 49 -22.98 9.28 -6.14
C ALA A 49 -22.77 10.72 -6.63
N CYS A 50 -21.52 11.19 -6.78
CA CYS A 50 -21.25 12.44 -7.49
C CYS A 50 -21.69 12.36 -8.96
N GLY A 51 -21.72 11.15 -9.55
CA GLY A 51 -22.23 10.91 -10.89
C GLY A 51 -23.74 11.12 -11.02
N MET A 52 -24.48 11.28 -9.92
CA MET A 52 -25.91 11.59 -9.91
C MET A 52 -26.14 13.11 -10.01
N SER A 53 -27.18 13.50 -10.75
CA SER A 53 -27.53 14.88 -11.12
C SER A 53 -26.51 15.58 -12.03
N MET A 54 -27.03 16.49 -12.84
CA MET A 54 -26.21 17.36 -13.70
C MET A 54 -25.20 18.20 -12.89
N PHE A 55 -25.57 18.66 -11.70
CA PHE A 55 -24.70 19.46 -10.81
C PHE A 55 -23.61 18.64 -10.14
N GLY A 56 -23.88 17.35 -9.88
CA GLY A 56 -22.89 16.42 -9.34
C GLY A 56 -21.81 16.09 -10.37
N ALA A 57 -22.24 15.79 -11.61
CA ALA A 57 -21.34 15.53 -12.71
C ALA A 57 -20.40 16.72 -12.96
N LEU A 58 -20.90 17.96 -12.88
CA LEU A 58 -20.07 19.16 -12.98
C LEU A 58 -19.02 19.23 -11.85
N GLY A 59 -19.38 18.81 -10.63
CA GLY A 59 -18.46 18.68 -9.50
C GLY A 59 -17.35 17.67 -9.74
N LEU A 60 -17.66 16.52 -10.38
CA LEU A 60 -16.66 15.55 -10.81
C LEU A 60 -15.70 16.12 -11.85
N ALA A 61 -16.22 16.81 -12.87
CA ALA A 61 -15.38 17.44 -13.88
C ALA A 61 -14.42 18.46 -13.24
N ARG A 62 -14.92 19.25 -12.30
CA ARG A 62 -14.10 20.18 -11.52
C ARG A 62 -13.03 19.46 -10.68
N HIS A 63 -13.39 18.39 -10.00
CA HIS A 63 -12.44 17.58 -9.22
C HIS A 63 -11.33 17.04 -10.11
N ILE A 64 -11.67 16.41 -11.23
CA ILE A 64 -10.73 15.84 -12.19
C ILE A 64 -9.74 16.91 -12.68
N LEU A 65 -10.26 18.07 -13.09
CA LEU A 65 -9.43 19.20 -13.54
C LEU A 65 -8.47 19.67 -12.44
N LYS A 66 -8.95 19.79 -11.19
CA LYS A 66 -8.11 20.18 -10.04
C LYS A 66 -7.06 19.12 -9.69
N SER A 67 -7.46 17.85 -9.70
CA SER A 67 -6.64 16.70 -9.33
C SER A 67 -5.46 16.51 -10.29
N PHE A 68 -5.59 16.96 -11.54
CA PHE A 68 -4.53 16.88 -12.55
C PHE A 68 -3.58 18.07 -12.60
N LEU A 69 -3.82 19.12 -11.80
CA LEU A 69 -2.90 20.25 -11.73
C LEU A 69 -1.58 19.82 -11.06
N PRO A 70 -0.42 20.17 -11.64
CA PRO A 70 0.86 20.02 -10.97
C PRO A 70 0.84 20.68 -9.58
N PRO A 71 1.51 20.11 -8.56
CA PRO A 71 1.45 20.62 -7.18
C PRO A 71 1.81 22.10 -7.06
N ASN A 72 2.77 22.57 -7.85
CA ASN A 72 3.17 23.99 -7.88
C ASN A 72 2.07 24.90 -8.40
N ILE A 73 1.33 24.46 -9.42
CA ILE A 73 0.22 25.22 -10.02
C ILE A 73 -0.98 25.21 -9.07
N ALA A 74 -1.31 24.04 -8.50
CA ALA A 74 -2.37 23.92 -7.52
C ALA A 74 -2.12 24.80 -6.28
N LYS A 75 -0.86 24.83 -5.79
CA LYS A 75 -0.45 25.72 -4.68
C LYS A 75 -0.62 27.19 -5.05
N ASN A 76 -0.20 27.59 -6.24
CA ASN A 76 -0.35 28.98 -6.70
C ASN A 76 -1.82 29.39 -6.88
N LEU A 77 -2.72 28.43 -7.14
CA LEU A 77 -4.15 28.63 -7.25
C LEU A 77 -4.90 28.49 -5.91
N GLY A 78 -4.20 28.28 -4.79
CA GLY A 78 -4.80 28.11 -3.47
C GLY A 78 -5.61 26.80 -3.32
N ILE A 79 -5.36 25.80 -4.15
CA ILE A 79 -6.07 24.51 -4.12
C ILE A 79 -5.39 23.58 -3.11
N GLU A 80 -6.13 23.19 -2.06
CA GLU A 80 -5.67 22.28 -1.01
C GLU A 80 -5.66 20.81 -1.46
N ILE A 81 -4.79 20.48 -2.41
CA ILE A 81 -4.65 19.11 -2.96
C ILE A 81 -4.31 18.04 -1.91
N ILE A 82 -3.72 18.43 -0.76
CA ILE A 82 -3.32 17.52 0.33
C ILE A 82 -4.54 16.81 0.96
N LYS A 83 -5.75 17.34 0.77
CA LYS A 83 -6.98 16.71 1.25
C LYS A 83 -7.34 15.41 0.50
N PHE A 84 -6.86 15.21 -0.72
CA PHE A 84 -7.19 14.03 -1.52
C PHE A 84 -6.38 12.80 -1.10
N ASP A 85 -7.02 11.62 -1.15
CA ASP A 85 -6.44 10.36 -0.68
C ASP A 85 -5.08 10.05 -1.32
N LYS A 86 -4.92 10.34 -2.62
CA LYS A 86 -3.64 10.11 -3.33
C LYS A 86 -2.45 10.84 -2.71
N TYR A 87 -2.61 12.10 -2.31
CA TYR A 87 -1.52 12.89 -1.72
C TYR A 87 -1.29 12.51 -0.26
N ARG A 88 -2.30 12.02 0.43
CA ARG A 88 -2.18 11.45 1.78
C ARG A 88 -1.35 10.18 1.78
N ILE A 89 -1.63 9.26 0.85
CA ILE A 89 -0.85 8.02 0.68
C ILE A 89 0.61 8.36 0.36
N ASP A 90 0.85 9.22 -0.63
CA ASP A 90 2.20 9.66 -1.00
C ASP A 90 2.95 10.25 0.20
N LYS A 91 2.28 11.09 1.02
CA LYS A 91 2.87 11.62 2.25
C LYS A 91 3.20 10.51 3.26
N ILE A 92 2.27 9.59 3.53
CA ILE A 92 2.47 8.47 4.45
C ILE A 92 3.67 7.62 4.04
N ILE A 93 3.76 7.25 2.76
CA ILE A 93 4.87 6.43 2.23
C ILE A 93 6.21 7.17 2.36
N ARG A 94 6.24 8.48 2.10
CA ARG A 94 7.43 9.29 2.36
C ARG A 94 7.81 9.30 3.84
N ASP A 95 6.85 9.48 4.74
CA ASP A 95 7.08 9.56 6.18
C ASP A 95 7.67 8.25 6.72
N ILE A 96 7.14 7.09 6.29
CA ILE A 96 7.70 5.77 6.62
C ILE A 96 9.13 5.62 6.10
N THR A 97 9.36 6.05 4.86
CA THR A 97 10.69 5.99 4.24
C THR A 97 11.69 6.88 4.99
N ASN A 98 11.24 7.99 5.57
CA ASN A 98 12.07 8.89 6.37
C ASN A 98 12.27 8.38 7.82
N GLU A 99 11.31 7.63 8.36
CA GLU A 99 11.41 6.97 9.68
C GLU A 99 12.47 5.87 9.70
N LEU A 100 12.69 5.20 8.56
CA LEU A 100 13.71 4.17 8.39
C LEU A 100 15.12 4.78 8.36
N SER A 101 15.96 4.43 9.34
CA SER A 101 17.37 4.83 9.37
C SER A 101 18.15 4.26 8.16
N PRO A 102 19.22 4.93 7.69
CA PRO A 102 20.03 4.42 6.58
C PRO A 102 20.54 2.99 6.80
N ASN A 103 21.04 2.70 8.01
CA ASN A 103 21.50 1.37 8.37
C ASN A 103 20.39 0.31 8.27
N LYS A 104 19.16 0.67 8.63
CA LYS A 104 18.02 -0.25 8.52
C LYS A 104 17.64 -0.51 7.07
N LYS A 105 17.70 0.51 6.20
CA LYS A 105 17.44 0.36 4.77
C LYS A 105 18.46 -0.57 4.10
N ASP A 106 19.74 -0.37 4.40
CA ASP A 106 20.81 -1.21 3.86
C ASP A 106 20.63 -2.68 4.27
N ARG A 107 20.31 -2.92 5.56
CA ARG A 107 20.04 -4.27 6.06
C ARG A 107 18.83 -4.92 5.41
N LEU A 108 17.72 -4.21 5.26
CA LEU A 108 16.53 -4.75 4.57
C LEU A 108 16.85 -5.12 3.12
N HIS A 109 17.69 -4.32 2.45
CA HIS A 109 18.14 -4.61 1.09
C HIS A 109 19.05 -5.84 1.03
N GLU A 110 20.03 -5.96 1.95
CA GLU A 110 20.91 -7.13 2.09
C GLU A 110 20.10 -8.41 2.35
N GLN A 111 19.05 -8.32 3.17
CA GLN A 111 18.17 -9.43 3.52
C GLN A 111 17.10 -9.73 2.45
N ASN A 112 17.13 -9.04 1.30
CA ASN A 112 16.12 -9.16 0.25
C ASN A 112 14.67 -9.02 0.78
N VAL A 113 14.48 -8.22 1.83
CA VAL A 113 13.18 -7.95 2.43
C VAL A 113 12.53 -6.81 1.68
N ARG A 114 11.27 -7.00 1.29
CA ARG A 114 10.49 -5.96 0.61
C ARG A 114 9.34 -5.50 1.48
N ILE A 115 8.98 -4.23 1.35
CA ILE A 115 7.82 -3.63 1.99
C ILE A 115 6.65 -3.73 1.01
N CYS A 116 5.63 -4.46 1.44
CA CYS A 116 4.36 -4.59 0.74
C CYS A 116 3.30 -3.72 1.41
N ILE A 117 2.46 -3.10 0.59
CA ILE A 117 1.30 -2.34 1.04
C ILE A 117 0.07 -3.19 0.71
N ARG A 118 -0.70 -3.57 1.72
CA ARG A 118 -1.91 -4.37 1.60
C ARG A 118 -3.08 -3.62 2.20
N VAL A 119 -4.21 -3.63 1.50
CA VAL A 119 -5.45 -3.04 2.00
C VAL A 119 -6.42 -4.19 2.28
N PRO A 120 -6.85 -4.38 3.54
CA PRO A 120 -7.82 -5.41 3.89
C PRO A 120 -9.18 -5.08 3.25
N GLY A 121 -9.87 -6.10 2.75
CA GLY A 121 -11.17 -5.93 2.09
C GLY A 121 -11.10 -5.55 0.61
N TYR A 122 -9.93 -5.16 0.08
CA TYR A 122 -9.74 -4.93 -1.34
C TYR A 122 -9.63 -6.25 -2.10
N ASP A 123 -10.72 -6.64 -2.75
CA ASP A 123 -10.85 -7.88 -3.51
C ASP A 123 -11.49 -7.65 -4.89
N ARG A 124 -11.67 -8.73 -5.66
CA ARG A 124 -12.35 -8.67 -6.96
C ARG A 124 -13.79 -8.16 -6.85
N SER A 125 -14.47 -8.42 -5.72
CA SER A 125 -15.83 -7.95 -5.48
C SER A 125 -15.90 -6.43 -5.41
N THR A 126 -14.92 -5.79 -4.75
CA THR A 126 -14.83 -4.34 -4.61
C THR A 126 -14.72 -3.63 -5.96
N TRP A 127 -13.96 -4.18 -6.91
CA TRP A 127 -13.90 -3.66 -8.29
C TRP A 127 -15.24 -3.70 -8.99
N ILE A 128 -15.93 -4.84 -8.91
CA ILE A 128 -17.23 -5.03 -9.55
C ILE A 128 -18.26 -4.10 -8.91
N GLY A 129 -18.24 -3.97 -7.57
CA GLY A 129 -19.10 -3.08 -6.81
C GLY A 129 -18.90 -1.61 -7.18
N ALA A 130 -17.65 -1.15 -7.25
CA ALA A 130 -17.33 0.22 -7.64
C ALA A 130 -17.75 0.53 -9.08
N PHE A 131 -17.44 -0.37 -10.02
CA PHE A 131 -17.84 -0.23 -11.42
C PHE A 131 -19.36 -0.20 -11.59
N ALA A 132 -20.06 -1.17 -11.00
CA ALA A 132 -21.52 -1.26 -11.07
C ALA A 132 -22.20 -0.03 -10.44
N SER A 133 -21.69 0.44 -9.30
CA SER A 133 -22.24 1.62 -8.61
C SER A 133 -22.04 2.88 -9.43
N CYS A 134 -20.84 3.10 -9.98
CA CYS A 134 -20.57 4.25 -10.86
C CYS A 134 -21.50 4.23 -12.08
N PHE A 135 -21.74 3.05 -12.67
CA PHE A 135 -22.61 2.89 -13.83
C PHE A 135 -24.07 3.18 -13.49
N ILE A 136 -24.63 2.47 -12.49
CA ILE A 136 -26.04 2.58 -12.10
C ILE A 136 -26.38 4.02 -11.67
N LEU A 137 -25.55 4.62 -10.83
CA LEU A 137 -25.82 5.97 -10.31
C LEU A 137 -25.65 7.05 -11.38
N SER A 138 -24.76 6.85 -12.36
CA SER A 138 -24.64 7.79 -13.49
C SER A 138 -25.85 7.76 -14.41
N CYS A 139 -26.50 6.60 -14.58
CA CYS A 139 -27.75 6.49 -15.35
C CYS A 139 -28.87 7.38 -14.80
N PHE A 140 -28.80 7.80 -13.54
CA PHE A 140 -29.81 8.69 -12.94
C PHE A 140 -29.77 10.08 -13.56
N ASN A 141 -28.67 10.49 -14.19
CA ASN A 141 -28.59 11.74 -14.97
C ASN A 141 -29.54 11.76 -16.17
N PHE A 142 -29.94 10.59 -16.68
CA PHE A 142 -30.84 10.53 -17.82
C PHE A 142 -32.31 10.67 -17.41
N ILE A 143 -32.66 10.32 -16.17
CA ILE A 143 -34.05 10.27 -15.67
C ILE A 143 -34.78 11.61 -15.83
N PRO A 144 -34.20 12.78 -15.49
CA PRO A 144 -34.86 14.07 -15.65
C PRO A 144 -35.31 14.38 -17.09
N TYR A 145 -34.68 13.77 -18.09
CA TYR A 145 -34.97 14.01 -19.51
C TYR A 145 -36.01 13.05 -20.11
N VAL A 146 -36.35 11.96 -19.40
CA VAL A 146 -37.33 10.96 -19.86
C VAL A 146 -38.72 11.56 -20.17
N PRO A 147 -39.29 12.47 -19.37
CA PRO A 147 -40.59 13.08 -19.68
C PRO A 147 -40.62 13.75 -21.05
N HIS A 148 -39.56 14.51 -21.39
CA HIS A 148 -39.45 15.18 -22.67
C HIS A 148 -39.40 14.20 -23.86
N TYR A 149 -38.61 13.12 -23.75
CA TYR A 149 -38.51 12.12 -24.82
C TYR A 149 -39.77 11.25 -24.96
N ARG A 150 -40.49 11.00 -23.86
CA ARG A 150 -41.78 10.31 -23.91
C ARG A 150 -42.82 11.11 -24.70
N THR A 151 -42.87 12.43 -24.47
CA THR A 151 -43.76 13.34 -25.21
C THR A 151 -43.38 13.37 -26.69
N LEU A 152 -42.08 13.39 -27.01
CA LEU A 152 -41.57 13.33 -28.39
C LEU A 152 -41.95 12.02 -29.12
N LEU A 153 -41.90 10.89 -28.42
CA LEU A 153 -42.24 9.56 -28.99
C LEU A 153 -43.75 9.34 -29.20
N LEU A 154 -44.60 10.02 -28.41
CA LEU A 154 -46.06 9.86 -28.48
C LEU A 154 -46.73 10.76 -29.53
N TYR A 155 -46.07 11.86 -29.95
CA TYR A 155 -46.58 12.83 -30.93
C TYR A 155 -45.65 12.91 -32.16
N PHE A 156 -45.52 11.81 -32.89
CA PHE A 156 -44.56 11.67 -34.01
C PHE A 156 -44.93 12.45 -35.28
N GLU A 157 -46.15 12.97 -35.40
CA GLU A 157 -46.68 13.53 -36.67
C GLU A 157 -46.16 14.93 -37.05
N ASP A 158 -45.49 15.67 -36.17
CA ASP A 158 -45.00 17.04 -36.47
C ASP A 158 -43.49 17.15 -36.73
N SER A 159 -42.68 16.10 -36.55
CA SER A 159 -41.22 16.17 -36.66
C SER A 159 -40.68 15.60 -37.98
N SER A 160 -41.15 16.10 -39.13
CA SER A 160 -40.63 15.70 -40.44
C SER A 160 -39.33 16.41 -40.87
N ASN A 161 -38.76 17.27 -40.02
CA ASN A 161 -37.48 17.93 -40.31
C ASN A 161 -36.47 17.77 -39.16
N SER A 162 -35.37 17.09 -39.52
CA SER A 162 -34.15 16.86 -38.75
C SER A 162 -34.23 15.75 -37.71
N SER A 163 -33.37 14.75 -37.90
CA SER A 163 -32.86 13.85 -36.89
C SER A 163 -32.51 14.62 -35.61
N ASP A 164 -33.38 14.63 -34.61
CA ASP A 164 -33.23 15.44 -33.40
C ASP A 164 -31.95 15.05 -32.64
N PRO A 165 -30.84 15.81 -32.76
CA PRO A 165 -29.54 15.42 -32.23
C PRO A 165 -29.43 15.65 -30.72
N TYR A 166 -30.55 15.90 -30.04
CA TYR A 166 -30.58 16.36 -28.65
C TYR A 166 -30.56 15.23 -27.61
N ILE A 167 -30.91 13.99 -27.99
CA ILE A 167 -30.81 12.83 -27.09
C ILE A 167 -29.36 12.46 -26.76
N TYR A 168 -28.43 12.81 -27.65
CA TYR A 168 -27.02 12.52 -27.48
C TYR A 168 -26.39 13.33 -26.34
N TYR A 169 -26.93 14.51 -25.97
CA TYR A 169 -26.33 15.33 -24.92
C TYR A 169 -26.54 14.77 -23.50
N PRO A 170 -27.76 14.36 -23.08
CA PRO A 170 -27.93 13.69 -21.79
C PRO A 170 -27.27 12.31 -21.74
N LEU A 171 -27.21 11.59 -22.86
CA LEU A 171 -26.46 10.33 -22.96
C LEU A 171 -24.94 10.55 -22.82
N LEU A 172 -24.40 11.57 -23.48
CA LEU A 172 -23.00 11.97 -23.35
C LEU A 172 -22.69 12.38 -21.91
N LEU A 173 -23.57 13.14 -21.27
CA LEU A 173 -23.44 13.53 -19.85
C LEU A 173 -23.41 12.30 -18.94
N THR A 174 -24.33 11.36 -19.14
CA THR A 174 -24.44 10.11 -18.39
C THR A 174 -23.22 9.20 -18.56
N PHE A 175 -22.76 9.01 -19.79
CA PHE A 175 -21.59 8.19 -20.06
C PHE A 175 -20.32 8.84 -19.49
N SER A 176 -20.17 10.16 -19.68
CA SER A 176 -19.01 10.89 -19.20
C SER A 176 -18.98 10.98 -17.67
N SER A 177 -20.13 11.09 -16.99
CA SER A 177 -20.22 11.05 -15.54
C SER A 177 -19.83 9.67 -14.99
N PHE A 178 -20.23 8.59 -15.67
CA PHE A 178 -19.81 7.24 -15.31
C PHE A 178 -18.29 7.08 -15.38
N VAL A 179 -17.71 7.45 -16.53
CA VAL A 179 -16.26 7.35 -16.74
C VAL A 179 -15.51 8.22 -15.72
N ALA A 180 -15.96 9.46 -15.49
CA ALA A 180 -15.36 10.36 -14.51
C ALA A 180 -15.40 9.81 -13.07
N SER A 181 -16.55 9.29 -12.65
CA SER A 181 -16.73 8.69 -11.31
C SER A 181 -15.80 7.49 -11.12
N PHE A 182 -15.75 6.60 -12.12
CA PHE A 182 -14.90 5.43 -12.07
C PHE A 182 -13.42 5.80 -12.07
N VAL A 183 -13.01 6.79 -12.86
CA VAL A 183 -11.62 7.29 -12.88
C VAL A 183 -11.21 7.87 -11.52
N CYS A 184 -12.10 8.58 -10.82
CA CYS A 184 -11.79 9.11 -9.47
C CYS A 184 -11.52 7.99 -8.47
N TRP A 185 -12.34 6.94 -8.48
CA TRP A 185 -12.09 5.75 -7.66
C TRP A 185 -10.82 5.00 -8.10
N PHE A 186 -10.63 4.82 -9.41
CA PHE A 186 -9.50 4.12 -9.99
C PHE A 186 -8.15 4.80 -9.70
N ASP A 187 -8.06 6.13 -9.76
CA ASP A 187 -6.83 6.87 -9.43
C ASP A 187 -6.42 6.65 -7.97
N ALA A 188 -7.40 6.66 -7.06
CA ALA A 188 -7.17 6.41 -5.64
C ALA A 188 -6.70 4.97 -5.39
N VAL A 189 -7.30 3.98 -6.07
CA VAL A 189 -6.94 2.56 -5.95
C VAL A 189 -5.58 2.22 -6.61
N ILE A 190 -5.25 2.86 -7.73
CA ILE A 190 -3.91 2.73 -8.35
C ILE A 190 -2.82 3.19 -7.39
N MET A 191 -3.08 4.24 -6.61
CA MET A 191 -2.13 4.73 -5.62
C MET A 191 -1.91 3.74 -4.47
N PHE A 192 -2.84 2.81 -4.21
CA PHE A 192 -2.62 1.72 -3.23
C PHE A 192 -1.93 0.50 -3.83
N SER A 193 -2.37 0.10 -5.01
CA SER A 193 -1.93 -1.14 -5.66
C SER A 193 -0.68 -0.96 -6.51
N GLY A 194 -0.04 0.21 -6.43
CA GLY A 194 0.87 0.64 -7.47
C GLY A 194 2.33 0.68 -7.11
N SER A 195 3.12 0.64 -8.17
CA SER A 195 4.58 0.64 -8.15
C SER A 195 5.15 1.80 -7.35
N SER A 196 6.30 1.55 -6.73
CA SER A 196 7.11 2.54 -6.01
C SER A 196 7.39 3.82 -6.81
N SER A 197 7.32 3.73 -8.14
CA SER A 197 7.42 4.85 -9.08
C SER A 197 6.27 5.88 -9.01
N LEU A 198 5.15 5.55 -8.37
CA LEU A 198 4.01 6.45 -8.18
C LEU A 198 4.22 7.44 -7.03
N TYR A 199 5.10 7.09 -6.09
CA TYR A 199 5.39 7.89 -4.90
C TYR A 199 6.64 8.74 -5.10
N THR A 200 6.67 9.87 -4.41
CA THR A 200 7.79 10.82 -4.42
C THR A 200 8.88 10.40 -3.43
N ILE A 201 9.45 9.23 -3.66
CA ILE A 201 10.55 8.65 -2.86
C ILE A 201 11.88 8.67 -3.64
N LYS A 202 13.01 8.61 -2.91
CA LYS A 202 14.35 8.55 -3.53
C LYS A 202 14.49 7.28 -4.36
N ARG A 203 15.22 7.36 -5.47
CA ARG A 203 15.46 6.22 -6.37
C ARG A 203 16.14 5.03 -5.68
N SER A 204 16.99 5.28 -4.68
CA SER A 204 17.59 4.24 -3.84
C SER A 204 16.54 3.43 -3.07
N ASP A 205 15.51 4.12 -2.59
CA ASP A 205 14.51 3.58 -1.68
C ASP A 205 13.37 2.90 -2.44
N MET A 206 13.24 3.15 -3.75
CA MET A 206 12.24 2.49 -4.62
C MET A 206 12.36 0.97 -4.67
N LYS A 207 13.59 0.44 -4.49
CA LYS A 207 13.85 -1.00 -4.46
C LYS A 207 13.33 -1.70 -3.20
N LEU A 208 13.06 -0.93 -2.15
CA LEU A 208 12.57 -1.45 -0.87
C LEU A 208 11.10 -1.86 -0.96
N PHE A 209 10.34 -1.29 -1.90
CA PHE A 209 8.91 -1.56 -2.04
C PHE A 209 8.65 -2.57 -3.15
N GLU A 210 7.82 -3.56 -2.88
CA GLU A 210 7.33 -4.45 -3.93
C GLU A 210 6.07 -3.87 -4.56
N PRO A 211 6.03 -3.69 -5.90
CA PRO A 211 4.82 -3.31 -6.57
C PRO A 211 3.79 -4.43 -6.48
N TYR A 212 2.55 -4.13 -6.08
CA TYR A 212 1.44 -4.99 -6.43
C TYR A 212 1.21 -4.87 -7.95
N HIS A 213 0.95 -5.99 -8.65
CA HIS A 213 1.04 -6.06 -10.11
C HIS A 213 0.11 -5.11 -10.90
N PHE A 214 -0.80 -4.40 -10.25
CA PHE A 214 -1.87 -3.67 -10.93
C PHE A 214 -1.56 -2.18 -11.20
N GLY A 215 -0.91 -1.46 -10.28
CA GLY A 215 -0.70 -0.02 -10.45
C GLY A 215 0.65 0.31 -11.11
N SER A 216 0.62 0.94 -12.27
CA SER A 216 1.80 1.49 -12.95
C SER A 216 1.62 2.97 -13.24
N LEU A 217 2.73 3.70 -13.37
CA LEU A 217 2.71 5.09 -13.87
C LEU A 217 2.00 5.20 -15.23
N PHE A 218 2.09 4.16 -16.06
CA PHE A 218 1.43 4.09 -17.35
C PHE A 218 -0.10 3.98 -17.19
N ALA A 219 -0.58 3.07 -16.35
CA ALA A 219 -2.02 2.94 -16.06
C ALA A 219 -2.59 4.23 -15.47
N ARG A 220 -1.83 4.90 -14.58
CA ARG A 220 -2.22 6.20 -14.03
C ARG A 220 -2.35 7.28 -15.12
N ARG A 221 -1.37 7.38 -16.03
CA ARG A 221 -1.39 8.34 -17.14
C ARG A 221 -2.55 8.08 -18.10
N ILE A 222 -2.86 6.82 -18.41
CA ILE A 222 -4.03 6.46 -19.22
C ILE A 222 -5.32 6.90 -18.51
N GLY A 223 -5.45 6.59 -17.21
CA GLY A 223 -6.57 7.04 -16.39
C GLY A 223 -6.74 8.55 -16.44
N TYR A 224 -5.64 9.31 -16.44
CA TYR A 224 -5.67 10.78 -16.54
C TYR A 224 -6.19 11.28 -17.88
N VAL A 225 -5.73 10.68 -18.99
CA VAL A 225 -6.21 11.04 -20.33
C VAL A 225 -7.71 10.74 -20.45
N ILE A 226 -8.14 9.55 -19.99
CA ILE A 226 -9.55 9.16 -20.00
C ILE A 226 -10.39 10.09 -19.12
N GLY A 227 -9.92 10.42 -17.92
CA GLY A 227 -10.58 11.35 -17.01
C GLY A 227 -10.75 12.75 -17.61
N LEU A 228 -9.72 13.28 -18.28
CA LEU A 228 -9.77 14.59 -18.93
C LEU A 228 -10.80 14.60 -20.07
N LEU A 229 -10.81 13.56 -20.90
CA LEU A 229 -11.81 13.40 -21.95
C LEU A 229 -13.23 13.30 -21.38
N ALA A 230 -13.40 12.57 -20.27
CA ALA A 230 -14.68 12.49 -19.56
C ALA A 230 -15.09 13.86 -18.99
N ALA A 231 -14.18 14.65 -18.43
CA ALA A 231 -14.49 16.00 -17.95
C ALA A 231 -14.97 16.92 -19.09
N LEU A 232 -14.32 16.87 -20.26
CA LEU A 232 -14.76 17.58 -21.46
C LEU A 232 -16.13 17.09 -21.96
N GLY A 233 -16.37 15.78 -21.90
CA GLY A 233 -17.66 15.16 -22.21
C GLY A 233 -18.76 15.60 -21.26
N ILE A 234 -18.48 15.72 -19.95
CA ILE A 234 -19.41 16.28 -18.96
C ILE A 234 -19.73 17.74 -19.29
N ILE A 235 -18.73 18.58 -19.57
CA ILE A 235 -18.96 20.00 -19.90
C ILE A 235 -19.81 20.12 -21.17
N SER A 236 -19.50 19.35 -22.21
CA SER A 236 -20.23 19.36 -23.47
C SER A 236 -21.66 18.83 -23.31
N GLY A 237 -21.82 17.73 -22.57
CA GLY A 237 -23.11 17.14 -22.24
C GLY A 237 -23.95 18.06 -21.36
N TYR A 238 -23.33 18.78 -20.41
CA TYR A 238 -23.98 19.79 -19.57
C TYR A 238 -24.54 20.94 -20.42
N ILE A 239 -23.70 21.56 -21.25
CA ILE A 239 -24.12 22.66 -22.13
C ILE A 239 -25.22 22.20 -23.09
N GLY A 240 -25.05 21.04 -23.70
CA GLY A 240 -26.05 20.47 -24.61
C GLY A 240 -27.36 20.10 -23.92
N SER A 241 -27.30 19.58 -22.69
CA SER A 241 -28.50 19.26 -21.91
C SER A 241 -29.29 20.50 -21.53
N HIS A 242 -28.61 21.64 -21.29
CA HIS A 242 -29.28 22.93 -21.10
C HIS A 242 -30.08 23.36 -22.34
N LEU A 243 -29.54 23.13 -23.55
CA LEU A 243 -30.28 23.38 -24.80
C LEU A 243 -31.52 22.48 -24.94
N VAL A 244 -31.48 21.25 -24.42
CA VAL A 244 -32.66 20.37 -24.39
C VAL A 244 -33.73 20.96 -23.47
N VAL A 245 -33.35 21.38 -22.26
CA VAL A 245 -34.28 21.98 -21.29
C VAL A 245 -34.92 23.26 -21.83
N GLN A 246 -34.17 24.09 -22.59
CA GLN A 246 -34.71 25.28 -23.25
C GLN A 246 -35.81 24.99 -24.28
N LYS A 247 -35.84 23.78 -24.85
CA LYS A 247 -36.85 23.35 -25.82
C LYS A 247 -38.02 22.58 -25.19
N MET A 248 -37.95 22.29 -23.90
CA MET A 248 -39.01 21.58 -23.19
C MET A 248 -40.24 22.47 -23.02
N THR A 249 -41.41 21.84 -22.93
CA THR A 249 -42.63 22.56 -22.53
C THR A 249 -42.48 23.05 -21.08
N PRO A 250 -43.18 24.13 -20.68
CA PRO A 250 -43.08 24.62 -19.30
C PRO A 250 -43.37 23.55 -18.24
N ILE A 251 -44.33 22.66 -18.53
CA ILE A 251 -44.70 21.54 -17.65
C ILE A 251 -43.54 20.54 -17.52
N ASP A 252 -42.93 20.15 -18.64
CA ASP A 252 -41.78 19.24 -18.65
C ASP A 252 -40.55 19.84 -17.94
N THR A 253 -40.33 21.15 -18.07
CA THR A 253 -39.26 21.86 -17.35
C THR A 253 -39.45 21.80 -15.83
N TYR A 254 -40.68 21.93 -15.33
CA TYR A 254 -40.95 21.79 -13.90
C TYR A 254 -40.73 20.34 -13.41
N TYR A 255 -41.11 19.33 -14.20
CA TYR A 255 -40.81 17.94 -13.89
C TYR A 255 -39.31 17.67 -13.88
N TRP A 256 -38.57 18.19 -14.87
CA TRP A 256 -37.11 18.10 -14.93
C TRP A 256 -36.46 18.70 -13.68
N LEU A 257 -36.85 19.92 -13.29
CA LEU A 257 -36.32 20.60 -12.11
C LEU A 257 -36.62 19.83 -10.81
N GLY A 258 -37.85 19.32 -10.67
CA GLY A 258 -38.24 18.50 -9.52
C GLY A 258 -37.46 17.19 -9.42
N LEU A 259 -37.20 16.53 -10.56
CA LEU A 259 -36.39 15.32 -10.61
C LEU A 259 -34.92 15.59 -10.31
N GLU A 260 -34.31 16.65 -10.85
CA GLU A 260 -32.94 17.04 -10.52
C GLU A 260 -32.78 17.36 -9.03
N PHE A 261 -33.76 18.05 -8.42
CA PHE A 261 -33.77 18.30 -6.98
C PHE A 261 -33.86 17.00 -6.17
N ALA A 262 -34.73 16.07 -6.57
CA ALA A 262 -34.86 14.77 -5.93
C ALA A 262 -33.55 13.96 -6.02
N MET A 263 -32.86 14.00 -7.16
CA MET A 263 -31.56 13.34 -7.31
C MET A 263 -30.47 13.97 -6.44
N CYS A 264 -30.44 15.30 -6.33
CA CYS A 264 -29.53 16.00 -5.42
C CYS A 264 -29.76 15.60 -3.96
N PHE A 265 -31.03 15.50 -3.54
CA PHE A 265 -31.37 15.05 -2.19
C PHE A 265 -31.00 13.58 -1.96
N LEU A 266 -31.31 12.70 -2.91
CA LEU A 266 -30.97 11.27 -2.82
C LEU A 266 -29.46 11.07 -2.70
N ARG A 267 -28.65 11.87 -3.38
CA ARG A 267 -27.19 11.86 -3.25
C ARG A 267 -26.75 12.19 -1.82
N LEU A 268 -27.33 13.21 -1.18
CA LEU A 268 -27.03 13.54 0.21
C LEU A 268 -27.42 12.40 1.15
N VAL A 269 -28.55 11.74 0.90
CA VAL A 269 -28.97 10.55 1.66
C VAL A 269 -27.95 9.42 1.49
N ILE A 270 -27.49 9.14 0.27
CA ILE A 270 -26.47 8.12 -0.01
C ILE A 270 -25.17 8.42 0.75
N TRP A 271 -24.69 9.67 0.74
CA TRP A 271 -23.49 10.04 1.51
C TRP A 271 -23.70 10.00 3.03
N SER A 272 -24.91 10.28 3.50
CA SER A 272 -25.23 10.14 4.93
C SER A 272 -25.31 8.68 5.38
N TRP A 273 -25.57 7.77 4.43
CA TRP A 273 -25.58 6.33 4.65
C TRP A 273 -24.13 5.85 4.77
N ASN A 274 -23.52 6.09 5.93
CA ASN A 274 -22.16 5.67 6.24
C ASN A 274 -22.07 4.14 6.20
N THR A 275 -21.63 3.59 5.07
CA THR A 275 -21.33 2.18 4.93
C THR A 275 -19.90 1.94 5.35
N LYS A 276 -19.58 1.86 6.65
CA LYS A 276 -18.24 1.45 7.14
C LYS A 276 -17.64 0.16 6.49
N LYS A 277 -18.45 -0.57 5.73
CA LYS A 277 -18.09 -1.75 4.93
C LYS A 277 -17.38 -1.43 3.59
N ASP A 278 -17.52 -0.23 3.02
CA ASP A 278 -16.84 0.15 1.76
C ASP A 278 -15.62 1.07 1.96
N ASP A 279 -15.36 1.50 3.20
CA ASP A 279 -14.15 2.25 3.57
C ASP A 279 -12.88 1.38 3.39
N LEU A 280 -11.93 1.90 2.63
CA LEU A 280 -10.59 1.35 2.45
C LEU A 280 -9.56 2.23 3.18
N ASN A 281 -9.93 2.70 4.38
CA ASN A 281 -9.16 3.67 5.13
C ASN A 281 -7.99 3.05 5.91
N VAL A 282 -7.96 1.72 6.11
CA VAL A 282 -6.85 1.04 6.79
C VAL A 282 -5.86 0.50 5.77
N ILE A 283 -4.60 0.93 5.88
CA ILE A 283 -3.48 0.44 5.10
C ILE A 283 -2.62 -0.43 6.02
N LYS A 284 -2.45 -1.70 5.65
CA LYS A 284 -1.52 -2.61 6.32
C LYS A 284 -0.20 -2.63 5.57
N ILE A 285 0.87 -2.30 6.27
CA ILE A 285 2.23 -2.42 5.74
C ILE A 285 2.82 -3.70 6.28
N ARG A 286 3.38 -4.50 5.37
CA ARG A 286 3.95 -5.81 5.67
C ARG A 286 5.36 -5.92 5.11
N TYR A 287 6.22 -6.66 5.80
CA TYR A 287 7.46 -7.14 5.24
C TYR A 287 7.19 -8.45 4.50
N LYS A 288 7.50 -8.49 3.21
CA LYS A 288 7.57 -9.74 2.46
C LYS A 288 9.00 -10.24 2.49
N ILE A 289 9.16 -11.44 3.02
CA ILE A 289 10.46 -12.08 3.23
C ILE A 289 10.57 -13.22 2.22
N ASP A 290 11.64 -13.25 1.43
CA ASP A 290 11.91 -14.37 0.54
C ASP A 290 12.43 -15.56 1.37
N ARG A 291 11.50 -16.42 1.80
CA ARG A 291 11.77 -17.64 2.60
C ARG A 291 12.29 -18.81 1.76
N SER A 292 12.39 -18.63 0.43
CA SER A 292 12.87 -19.69 -0.45
C SER A 292 14.34 -19.99 -0.18
N ASP A 293 14.77 -21.23 -0.43
CA ASP A 293 16.18 -21.57 -0.28
C ASP A 293 17.05 -20.73 -1.22
N GLU A 294 16.55 -20.35 -2.39
CA GLU A 294 17.24 -19.45 -3.30
C GLU A 294 17.39 -18.02 -2.72
N GLY A 295 16.34 -17.52 -2.05
CA GLY A 295 16.37 -16.26 -1.31
C GLY A 295 17.40 -16.27 -0.19
N ILE A 296 17.47 -17.37 0.57
CA ILE A 296 18.45 -17.56 1.65
C ILE A 296 19.87 -17.63 1.07
N ILE A 297 20.10 -18.39 -0.02
CA ILE A 297 21.40 -18.46 -0.70
C ILE A 297 21.85 -17.07 -1.13
N ARG A 298 20.95 -16.24 -1.66
CA ARG A 298 21.27 -14.86 -2.07
C ARG A 298 21.71 -13.99 -0.88
N GLN A 299 21.11 -14.14 0.29
CA GLN A 299 21.52 -13.41 1.50
C GLN A 299 22.89 -13.90 2.02
N ILE A 300 23.15 -15.20 1.95
CA ILE A 300 24.44 -15.80 2.33
C ILE A 300 25.54 -15.45 1.31
N LYS A 301 25.20 -15.07 0.08
CA LYS A 301 26.18 -14.72 -0.97
C LYS A 301 27.12 -13.57 -0.61
N ASP A 302 26.69 -12.69 0.29
CA ASP A 302 27.54 -11.60 0.79
C ASP A 302 28.65 -12.11 1.73
N LEU A 303 28.53 -13.33 2.23
CA LEU A 303 29.62 -14.02 2.89
C LEU A 303 30.64 -14.55 1.87
N PRO A 304 31.92 -14.58 2.22
CA PRO A 304 32.99 -15.08 1.37
C PRO A 304 33.00 -16.62 1.23
N LEU A 305 31.85 -17.25 0.99
CA LEU A 305 31.67 -18.68 0.76
C LEU A 305 31.51 -18.96 -0.74
N SER A 306 32.09 -20.06 -1.21
CA SER A 306 31.83 -20.58 -2.56
C SER A 306 30.37 -21.05 -2.70
N ALA A 307 29.85 -21.11 -3.93
CA ALA A 307 28.48 -21.56 -4.17
C ALA A 307 28.20 -23.00 -3.66
N SER A 308 29.21 -23.88 -3.71
CA SER A 308 29.12 -25.23 -3.14
C SER A 308 29.01 -25.21 -1.62
N GLU A 309 29.77 -24.34 -0.94
CA GLU A 309 29.72 -24.20 0.52
C GLU A 309 28.41 -23.59 0.99
N GLN A 310 27.86 -22.61 0.26
CA GLN A 310 26.54 -22.02 0.57
C GLN A 310 25.44 -23.09 0.57
N THR A 311 25.47 -23.98 -0.43
CA THR A 311 24.49 -25.08 -0.56
C THR A 311 24.68 -26.11 0.56
N ASP A 312 25.93 -26.45 0.88
CA ASP A 312 26.26 -27.38 1.96
C ASP A 312 25.83 -26.84 3.34
N VAL A 313 26.05 -25.56 3.62
CA VAL A 313 25.63 -24.93 4.88
C VAL A 313 24.11 -24.98 5.06
N ILE A 314 23.34 -24.66 4.01
CA ILE A 314 21.88 -24.74 4.07
C ILE A 314 21.43 -26.17 4.28
N SER A 315 22.07 -27.14 3.62
CA SER A 315 21.81 -28.56 3.84
C SER A 315 22.03 -28.94 5.31
N LYS A 316 23.17 -28.54 5.90
CA LYS A 316 23.52 -28.81 7.32
C LYS A 316 22.59 -28.12 8.31
N LEU A 317 22.16 -26.89 8.03
CA LEU A 317 21.17 -26.17 8.85
C LEU A 317 19.81 -26.89 8.84
N LYS A 318 19.42 -27.50 7.71
CA LYS A 318 18.18 -28.27 7.57
C LYS A 318 18.25 -29.62 8.24
N THR A 319 19.36 -30.34 8.09
CA THR A 319 19.53 -31.67 8.71
C THR A 319 19.75 -31.58 10.22
N GLY A 320 20.28 -30.45 10.72
CA GLY A 320 20.59 -30.26 12.13
C GLY A 320 21.82 -31.05 12.57
N GLY A 321 22.20 -30.92 13.85
CA GLY A 321 23.32 -31.66 14.43
C GLY A 321 24.71 -31.06 14.21
N TYR A 322 24.79 -29.94 13.48
CA TYR A 322 26.03 -29.20 13.25
C TYR A 322 26.01 -27.85 13.98
N PHE A 323 27.14 -27.50 14.57
CA PHE A 323 27.39 -26.16 15.07
C PHE A 323 27.75 -25.27 13.88
N ILE A 324 26.87 -24.36 13.50
CA ILE A 324 27.08 -23.43 12.38
C ILE A 324 27.46 -22.06 12.92
N GLN A 325 28.34 -21.36 12.24
CA GLN A 325 28.77 -20.02 12.63
C GLN A 325 27.56 -19.08 12.85
N SER A 326 27.60 -18.26 13.90
CA SER A 326 26.45 -17.47 14.35
C SER A 326 25.91 -16.52 13.29
N GLU A 327 26.77 -15.90 12.48
CA GLU A 327 26.34 -14.99 11.42
C GLU A 327 25.46 -15.71 10.39
N ILE A 328 25.84 -16.93 10.00
CA ILE A 328 25.09 -17.72 9.02
C ILE A 328 23.80 -18.24 9.64
N ALA A 329 23.86 -18.71 10.89
CA ALA A 329 22.69 -19.18 11.61
C ALA A 329 21.68 -18.04 11.87
N ASP A 330 22.15 -16.82 12.17
CA ASP A 330 21.30 -15.64 12.36
C ASP A 330 20.67 -15.18 11.04
N VAL A 331 21.42 -15.16 9.93
CA VAL A 331 20.85 -14.89 8.59
C VAL A 331 19.79 -15.92 8.23
N TYR A 332 20.06 -17.20 8.48
CA TYR A 332 19.09 -18.28 8.25
C TYR A 332 17.84 -18.11 9.12
N TYR A 333 18.01 -17.81 10.41
CA TYR A 333 16.91 -17.53 11.32
C TYR A 333 16.09 -16.33 10.86
N GLN A 334 16.74 -15.26 10.41
CA GLN A 334 16.05 -14.05 9.99
C GLN A 334 15.24 -14.26 8.71
N ALA A 335 15.80 -14.99 7.76
CA ALA A 335 15.12 -15.34 6.54
C ALA A 335 13.95 -16.30 6.77
N ARG A 336 14.08 -17.27 7.69
CA ARG A 336 13.04 -18.28 7.95
C ARG A 336 11.96 -17.83 8.93
N CYS A 337 12.35 -17.10 9.97
CA CYS A 337 11.53 -16.93 11.16
C CYS A 337 11.20 -15.45 11.43
N TYR A 338 12.19 -14.56 11.49
CA TYR A 338 11.98 -13.21 12.03
C TYR A 338 13.01 -12.18 11.60
N ILE A 339 12.58 -11.00 11.14
CA ILE A 339 13.49 -9.85 11.04
C ILE A 339 13.57 -9.17 12.41
N HIS A 340 14.79 -9.00 12.93
CA HIS A 340 15.01 -8.16 14.10
C HIS A 340 16.02 -7.05 13.85
N ASP A 341 15.74 -5.88 14.41
CA ASP A 341 16.57 -4.67 14.24
C ASP A 341 17.90 -4.74 15.00
N PHE A 342 18.14 -5.78 15.79
CA PHE A 342 19.38 -5.90 16.58
C PHE A 342 20.56 -6.37 15.73
N CYS A 343 21.61 -5.55 15.72
CA CYS A 343 22.94 -5.94 15.27
C CYS A 343 23.85 -6.03 16.50
N PHE A 344 24.34 -7.24 16.77
CA PHE A 344 25.32 -7.56 17.78
C PHE A 344 26.68 -7.60 17.11
N ARG A 345 27.47 -6.55 17.35
CA ARG A 345 28.83 -6.44 16.81
C ARG A 345 29.63 -7.67 17.20
N ASN A 346 30.32 -8.28 16.23
CA ASN A 346 31.08 -9.54 16.38
C ASN A 346 30.25 -10.82 16.55
N PHE A 347 28.92 -10.77 16.39
CA PHE A 347 28.05 -11.96 16.48
C PHE A 347 27.17 -12.13 15.22
N ASN A 348 26.62 -11.03 14.71
CA ASN A 348 25.83 -11.03 13.46
C ASN A 348 26.19 -9.87 12.51
N ASP A 349 27.39 -9.31 12.65
CA ASP A 349 27.89 -8.24 11.79
C ASP A 349 28.72 -8.84 10.64
N LEU A 350 28.04 -9.11 9.52
CA LEU A 350 28.62 -9.70 8.31
C LEU A 350 29.77 -8.87 7.72
N ARG A 351 29.85 -7.57 8.03
CA ARG A 351 30.82 -6.64 7.42
C ARG A 351 32.23 -6.78 8.00
N ILE A 352 32.37 -7.39 9.16
CA ILE A 352 33.66 -7.46 9.87
C ILE A 352 34.67 -8.35 9.13
N TYR A 353 34.22 -9.32 8.34
CA TYR A 353 35.11 -10.29 7.67
C TYR A 353 35.80 -9.78 6.40
N ARG A 354 35.52 -8.57 5.93
CA ARG A 354 36.26 -8.02 4.77
C ARG A 354 37.62 -7.46 5.15
N ASP A 355 37.84 -7.13 6.42
CA ASP A 355 39.01 -6.36 6.85
C ASP A 355 40.00 -7.16 7.73
N PHE A 356 39.79 -8.47 7.92
CA PHE A 356 40.63 -9.26 8.82
C PHE A 356 41.94 -9.75 8.18
N THR A 357 43.02 -9.68 8.96
CA THR A 357 44.27 -10.37 8.68
C THR A 357 44.31 -11.74 9.36
N SER A 358 45.22 -12.62 8.93
CA SER A 358 45.37 -13.96 9.52
C SER A 358 45.74 -13.95 11.02
N CYS A 359 46.29 -12.85 11.52
CA CYS A 359 46.68 -12.70 12.92
C CYS A 359 45.51 -12.31 13.85
N ASP A 360 44.44 -11.70 13.32
CA ASP A 360 43.24 -11.33 14.09
C ASP A 360 42.36 -12.55 14.45
N ILE A 361 42.66 -13.71 13.83
CA ILE A 361 41.85 -14.94 13.87
C ILE A 361 41.88 -15.62 15.23
N VAL A 362 43.02 -15.61 15.91
CA VAL A 362 43.24 -16.39 17.15
C VAL A 362 42.83 -15.59 18.39
N SER A 363 42.88 -14.26 18.30
CA SER A 363 42.59 -13.35 19.41
C SER A 363 41.11 -12.97 19.52
N LYS A 364 40.29 -13.29 18.51
CA LYS A 364 38.89 -12.88 18.48
C LYS A 364 37.94 -14.03 18.77
N THR A 365 36.96 -13.76 19.64
CA THR A 365 35.89 -14.71 19.96
C THR A 365 35.03 -15.00 18.74
N ARG A 366 34.66 -16.27 18.57
CA ARG A 366 33.72 -16.75 17.56
C ARG A 366 32.56 -17.46 18.21
N TYR A 367 31.41 -17.43 17.54
CA TYR A 367 30.19 -18.02 18.05
C TYR A 367 29.68 -19.04 17.04
N TYR A 368 29.28 -20.20 17.54
CA TYR A 368 28.63 -21.24 16.74
C TYR A 368 27.34 -21.68 17.42
N ILE A 369 26.30 -21.91 16.63
CA ILE A 369 24.96 -22.21 17.08
C ILE A 369 24.60 -23.60 16.56
N LEU A 370 24.22 -24.48 17.48
CA LEU A 370 23.56 -25.73 17.13
C LEU A 370 22.07 -25.44 16.96
N TRP A 371 21.63 -25.44 15.70
CA TRP A 371 20.26 -25.17 15.31
C TRP A 371 19.46 -26.47 15.19
N ASP A 372 18.23 -26.47 15.71
CA ASP A 372 17.25 -27.52 15.45
C ASP A 372 16.14 -26.97 14.55
N ASN A 373 16.14 -27.46 13.32
CA ASN A 373 15.18 -27.04 12.31
C ASN A 373 13.75 -27.55 12.59
N SER A 374 13.58 -28.61 13.41
CA SER A 374 12.26 -29.12 13.77
C SER A 374 11.53 -28.22 14.77
N VAL A 375 12.29 -27.61 15.69
CA VAL A 375 11.76 -26.71 16.73
C VAL A 375 11.98 -25.23 16.38
N LEU A 376 12.70 -24.96 15.28
CA LEU A 376 13.10 -23.64 14.81
C LEU A 376 13.70 -22.77 15.93
N ASN A 377 14.55 -23.40 16.75
CA ASN A 377 15.18 -22.77 17.90
C ASN A 377 16.65 -23.19 18.06
N PRO A 378 17.50 -22.30 18.60
CA PRO A 378 18.86 -22.67 18.98
C PRO A 378 18.80 -23.60 20.19
N GLN A 379 19.57 -24.69 20.17
CA GLN A 379 19.65 -25.64 21.28
C GLN A 379 20.88 -25.39 22.14
N LYS A 380 22.03 -25.17 21.48
CA LYS A 380 23.33 -24.98 22.13
C LYS A 380 24.09 -23.85 21.46
N ILE A 381 24.85 -23.12 22.26
CA ILE A 381 25.74 -22.07 21.78
C ILE A 381 27.16 -22.43 22.21
N LEU A 382 28.08 -22.34 21.26
CA LEU A 382 29.49 -22.54 21.46
C LEU A 382 30.21 -21.20 21.27
N VAL A 383 30.79 -20.68 22.35
CA VAL A 383 31.65 -19.50 22.35
C VAL A 383 33.09 -19.97 22.31
N VAL A 384 33.87 -19.57 21.30
CA VAL A 384 35.23 -20.05 21.06
C VAL A 384 36.23 -18.91 21.14
N HIS A 385 37.27 -19.07 21.94
CA HIS A 385 38.39 -18.13 22.04
C HIS A 385 39.71 -18.90 21.97
N GLY A 386 40.48 -18.67 20.91
CA GLY A 386 41.67 -19.48 20.60
C GLY A 386 41.31 -20.94 20.28
N LEU A 387 41.76 -21.87 21.11
CA LEU A 387 41.49 -23.32 20.98
C LEU A 387 40.55 -23.86 22.07
N ILE A 388 39.94 -22.97 22.86
CA ILE A 388 39.05 -23.34 23.96
C ILE A 388 37.65 -22.80 23.66
N GLY A 389 36.65 -23.64 23.89
CA GLY A 389 35.24 -23.31 23.74
C GLY A 389 34.46 -23.46 25.04
N SER A 390 33.47 -22.60 25.23
CA SER A 390 32.40 -22.73 26.21
C SER A 390 31.13 -23.15 25.48
N LEU A 391 30.64 -24.35 25.78
CA LEU A 391 29.40 -24.91 25.26
C LEU A 391 28.29 -24.70 26.28
N THR A 392 27.31 -23.88 25.94
CA THR A 392 26.13 -23.61 26.77
C THR A 392 24.90 -24.25 26.17
N GLU A 393 24.21 -25.09 26.96
CA GLU A 393 22.91 -25.66 26.62
C GLU A 393 21.79 -24.71 27.04
N LEU A 394 21.01 -24.21 26.08
CA LEU A 394 20.03 -23.14 26.35
C LEU A 394 18.85 -23.60 27.20
N HIS A 395 18.45 -24.87 27.10
CA HIS A 395 17.33 -25.41 27.87
C HIS A 395 17.66 -25.68 29.34
N THR A 396 18.89 -26.12 29.61
CA THR A 396 19.32 -26.54 30.96
C THR A 396 20.16 -25.47 31.65
N GLY A 397 20.69 -24.50 30.91
CA GLY A 397 21.69 -23.53 31.39
C GLY A 397 23.05 -24.16 31.68
N ARG A 398 23.25 -25.44 31.32
CA ARG A 398 24.49 -26.16 31.61
C ARG A 398 25.61 -25.66 30.73
N VAL A 399 26.73 -25.30 31.35
CA VAL A 399 27.97 -24.90 30.67
C VAL A 399 28.97 -26.03 30.77
N SER A 400 29.63 -26.34 29.66
CA SER A 400 30.73 -27.30 29.57
C SER A 400 31.89 -26.68 28.78
N TYR A 401 33.12 -26.99 29.15
CA TYR A 401 34.29 -26.49 28.43
C TYR A 401 34.85 -27.58 27.53
N VAL A 402 35.29 -27.17 26.34
CA VAL A 402 35.78 -28.07 25.33
C VAL A 402 37.01 -27.52 24.65
N LYS A 403 37.88 -28.40 24.18
CA LYS A 403 38.96 -28.07 23.28
C LYS A 403 38.45 -28.16 21.85
N ILE A 404 38.74 -27.14 21.07
CA ILE A 404 38.29 -27.01 19.68
C ILE A 404 39.44 -27.44 18.75
N PRO A 405 39.14 -28.16 17.65
CA PRO A 405 40.10 -28.40 16.59
C PRO A 405 40.72 -27.09 16.09
N SER A 406 41.90 -27.16 15.48
CA SER A 406 42.53 -25.99 14.88
C SER A 406 41.56 -25.27 13.94
N ILE A 407 41.27 -24.01 14.23
CA ILE A 407 40.29 -23.22 13.49
C ILE A 407 41.00 -22.54 12.32
N SER A 408 40.48 -22.72 11.11
CA SER A 408 40.93 -21.95 9.96
C SER A 408 40.10 -20.67 9.81
N TYR A 409 40.55 -19.76 8.96
CA TYR A 409 39.76 -18.58 8.60
C TYR A 409 38.35 -18.94 8.08
N TRP A 410 38.22 -20.12 7.45
CA TRP A 410 37.03 -20.57 6.73
C TRP A 410 36.19 -21.63 7.46
N THR A 411 36.47 -21.90 8.73
CA THR A 411 35.73 -22.92 9.49
C THR A 411 34.34 -22.40 9.88
N TYR A 412 33.35 -22.68 9.04
CA TYR A 412 31.95 -22.25 9.23
C TYR A 412 31.07 -23.27 9.98
N TYR A 413 31.58 -24.48 10.22
CA TYR A 413 30.87 -25.51 10.98
C TYR A 413 31.78 -26.41 11.82
N PHE A 414 31.18 -27.07 12.81
CA PHE A 414 31.75 -28.20 13.55
C PHE A 414 30.71 -29.30 13.75
N ALA A 415 31.16 -30.55 13.78
CA ALA A 415 30.36 -31.65 14.30
C ALA A 415 30.57 -31.76 15.82
N GLY A 416 29.50 -31.97 16.59
CA GLY A 416 29.61 -32.05 18.07
C GLY A 416 30.55 -33.14 18.58
N SER A 417 30.85 -34.16 17.76
CA SER A 417 31.81 -35.23 18.05
C SER A 417 33.28 -34.81 17.97
N GLU A 418 33.58 -33.61 17.44
CA GLU A 418 34.95 -33.13 17.22
C GLU A 418 35.56 -32.47 18.47
N PHE A 419 34.77 -32.31 19.54
CA PHE A 419 35.16 -31.57 20.74
C PHE A 419 35.68 -32.50 21.83
N GLU A 420 36.86 -32.18 22.38
CA GLU A 420 37.41 -32.88 23.55
C GLU A 420 36.98 -32.17 24.84
N PRO A 421 36.37 -32.85 25.82
CA PRO A 421 35.95 -32.21 27.07
C PRO A 421 37.14 -31.74 27.91
N LEU A 422 37.02 -30.58 28.52
CA LEU A 422 38.01 -29.99 29.42
C LEU A 422 37.43 -29.77 30.81
N THR A 423 38.28 -29.88 31.82
CA THR A 423 37.99 -29.48 33.21
C THR A 423 38.28 -27.99 33.41
N GLU A 424 37.64 -27.37 34.41
CA GLU A 424 37.85 -25.94 34.71
C GLU A 424 39.31 -25.62 35.05
N GLU A 425 40.01 -26.55 35.70
CA GLU A 425 41.44 -26.44 36.02
C GLU A 425 42.31 -26.37 34.75
N GLN A 426 41.96 -27.14 33.72
CA GLN A 426 42.68 -27.14 32.43
C GLN A 426 42.43 -25.89 31.60
N VAL A 427 41.27 -25.25 31.76
CA VAL A 427 40.92 -23.99 31.05
C VAL A 427 41.59 -22.79 31.72
N GLY A 428 41.60 -22.78 33.05
CA GLY A 428 42.14 -21.68 33.85
C GLY A 428 41.16 -20.52 34.02
N VAL A 429 41.21 -19.89 35.20
CA VAL A 429 40.26 -18.86 35.66
C VAL A 429 40.17 -17.66 34.70
N ALA A 430 41.29 -17.24 34.12
CA ALA A 430 41.32 -16.11 33.19
C ALA A 430 40.51 -16.39 31.92
N MET A 431 40.66 -17.57 31.32
CA MET A 431 39.94 -17.94 30.10
C MET A 431 38.44 -18.18 30.38
N ILE A 432 38.10 -18.77 31.53
CA ILE A 432 36.70 -18.88 31.98
C ILE A 432 36.04 -17.49 32.07
N GLY A 433 36.76 -16.52 32.63
CA GLY A 433 36.29 -15.12 32.72
C GLY A 433 36.02 -14.51 31.35
N ILE A 434 36.91 -14.72 30.37
CA ILE A 434 36.74 -14.25 28.98
C ILE A 434 35.51 -14.89 28.36
N LEU A 435 35.42 -16.23 28.36
CA LEU A 435 34.33 -16.96 27.72
C LEU A 435 32.96 -16.61 28.31
N LYS A 436 32.89 -16.40 29.63
CA LYS A 436 31.66 -15.99 30.30
C LYS A 436 31.26 -14.55 29.91
N SER A 437 32.21 -13.63 29.92
CA SER A 437 31.96 -12.24 29.50
C SER A 437 31.42 -12.18 28.07
N GLU A 438 31.98 -12.97 27.15
CA GLU A 438 31.54 -13.03 25.76
C GLU A 438 30.16 -13.69 25.61
N MET A 439 29.85 -14.70 26.42
CA MET A 439 28.50 -15.27 26.47
C MET A 439 27.47 -14.25 26.98
N ASP A 440 27.83 -13.42 27.97
CA ASP A 440 26.95 -12.38 28.51
C ASP A 440 26.64 -11.28 27.47
N VAL A 441 27.56 -10.99 26.55
CA VAL A 441 27.36 -10.03 25.44
C VAL A 441 26.20 -10.44 24.53
N ILE A 442 26.00 -11.73 24.32
CA ILE A 442 24.97 -12.27 23.41
C ILE A 442 23.68 -12.68 24.14
N ALA A 443 23.63 -12.59 25.47
CA ALA A 443 22.45 -12.89 26.27
C ALA A 443 21.17 -12.16 25.80
N PRO A 444 21.19 -10.89 25.33
CA PRO A 444 20.01 -10.25 24.78
C PRO A 444 19.48 -10.93 23.51
N TRP A 445 20.37 -11.41 22.63
CA TRP A 445 19.97 -12.17 21.43
C TRP A 445 19.32 -13.50 21.83
N ILE A 446 19.92 -14.21 22.79
CA ILE A 446 19.39 -15.49 23.29
C ILE A 446 18.00 -15.29 23.87
N SER A 447 17.83 -14.28 24.74
CA SER A 447 16.54 -13.93 25.33
C SER A 447 15.52 -13.58 24.24
N PHE A 448 15.92 -12.84 23.21
CA PHE A 448 15.05 -12.49 22.09
C PHE A 448 14.54 -13.72 21.35
N VAL A 449 15.44 -14.62 20.94
CA VAL A 449 15.08 -15.82 20.16
C VAL A 449 14.26 -16.81 20.98
N THR A 450 14.59 -16.99 22.26
CA THR A 450 13.91 -17.96 23.15
C THR A 450 12.58 -17.47 23.73
N SER A 451 12.41 -16.15 23.92
CA SER A 451 11.19 -15.57 24.49
C SER A 451 10.01 -15.56 23.53
N ARG A 452 10.26 -15.51 22.21
CA ARG A 452 9.22 -15.61 21.19
C ARG A 452 8.78 -17.06 21.02
N LYS A 453 8.08 -17.58 22.04
CA LYS A 453 7.35 -18.85 21.97
C LYS A 453 6.32 -18.78 20.85
N GLN A 454 6.32 -19.82 20.03
CA GLN A 454 5.36 -20.16 18.99
C GLN A 454 5.36 -19.24 17.75
N PHE A 455 6.00 -19.75 16.71
CA PHE A 455 5.50 -19.68 15.35
C PHE A 455 3.98 -19.85 15.37
N ASP A 456 3.27 -18.85 14.84
CA ASP A 456 1.87 -19.03 14.48
C ASP A 456 1.88 -19.66 13.07
N PRO A 457 1.54 -20.95 12.93
CA PRO A 457 1.45 -21.58 11.62
C PRO A 457 0.36 -20.94 10.74
N GLU A 458 -0.57 -20.15 11.30
CA GLU A 458 -1.57 -19.41 10.51
C GLU A 458 -0.98 -18.17 9.79
N LEU A 459 0.26 -17.76 10.11
CA LEU A 459 1.03 -16.74 9.37
C LEU A 459 1.77 -17.36 8.16
N GLU A 460 1.09 -18.28 7.48
CA GLU A 460 1.57 -19.11 6.37
C GLU A 460 1.78 -18.36 5.05
N GLU A 461 1.50 -17.06 4.99
CA GLU A 461 1.87 -16.24 3.84
C GLU A 461 3.24 -15.60 4.12
N ASP A 462 4.12 -15.47 3.13
CA ASP A 462 5.48 -14.89 3.21
C ASP A 462 5.56 -13.42 3.72
N GLU A 463 4.50 -12.92 4.35
CA GLU A 463 4.27 -11.55 4.77
C GLU A 463 4.12 -11.43 6.30
N GLN A 464 4.97 -10.62 6.92
CA GLN A 464 4.86 -10.26 8.33
C GLN A 464 4.29 -8.86 8.51
N MET A 465 3.35 -8.70 9.44
CA MET A 465 2.76 -7.40 9.78
C MET A 465 3.82 -6.45 10.35
N TYR A 466 3.96 -5.26 9.75
CA TYR A 466 4.89 -4.23 10.19
C TYR A 466 4.17 -3.05 10.85
N LYS A 467 3.16 -2.47 10.19
CA LYS A 467 2.45 -1.27 10.67
C LYS A 467 1.04 -1.20 10.12
N ASP A 468 0.08 -0.81 10.95
CA ASP A 468 -1.27 -0.43 10.52
C ASP A 468 -1.39 1.09 10.50
N ILE A 469 -1.96 1.62 9.41
CA ILE A 469 -2.13 3.05 9.21
C ILE A 469 -3.59 3.32 8.86
N GLU A 470 -4.24 4.15 9.66
CA GLU A 470 -5.60 4.59 9.42
C GLU A 470 -5.59 5.96 8.74
N LEU A 471 -6.18 6.03 7.54
CA LEU A 471 -6.49 7.26 6.83
C LEU A 471 -7.65 7.96 7.54
N LYS A 472 -7.35 8.78 8.54
CA LYS A 472 -8.39 9.57 9.20
C LYS A 472 -8.91 10.65 8.25
N PRO A 473 -10.23 10.81 8.11
CA PRO A 473 -10.77 12.01 7.49
C PRO A 473 -10.38 13.20 8.38
N GLN A 474 -9.62 14.16 7.85
CA GLN A 474 -9.53 15.47 8.50
C GLN A 474 -10.95 16.03 8.52
N GLN A 475 -11.47 16.29 9.73
CA GLN A 475 -12.64 17.12 9.89
C GLN A 475 -12.35 18.46 9.21
N ALA A 476 -13.27 18.86 8.32
CA ALA A 476 -13.19 20.09 7.56
C ALA A 476 -13.20 21.33 8.47
#